data_AF-A0AAD6UI02-F1
#
_entry.id   AF-A0AAD6UI02-F1
#
_cell.length_a   1.000
_cell.length_b   1.000
_cell.length_c   1.000
_cell.angle_alpha   90.00
_cell.angle_beta   90.00
_cell.angle_gamma   90.00
#
_symmetry.space_group_name_H-M   'P 1'
#
loop_
_entity.id
_entity.type
_entity.pdbx_description
1 polymer ?
#
loop_
_entity_poly.entity_id
_entity_poly.type
_entity_poly.pdbx_seq_one_letter_code
_entity_poly.pdbx_strand_id
1 'polypeptide(L)'
;TRQIAKDLDMPRRVVQRVKRTWAEIGEVCRNRTHKGRPPMLSISNTKFMLALIEHTPDIYLDEIQEKLFIQHDIDVSLATISRTLHRLGIGSKKLSRQAAERCSDARRDFLMQIGNEPAERIVCADESAVNILTTYRRNGWS
;
A
#
# COMPACT_ATOMS: atom_id res chain seq x y z
N THR A 1 -25.71 -14.16 -38.74
CA THR A 1 -24.51 -13.33 -38.39
C THR A 1 -24.52 -11.96 -39.05
N ARG A 2 -25.03 -11.80 -40.29
CA ARG A 2 -25.11 -10.49 -40.96
C ARG A 2 -26.13 -9.53 -40.32
N GLN A 3 -27.32 -10.01 -39.94
CA GLN A 3 -28.33 -9.20 -39.26
C GLN A 3 -27.81 -8.70 -37.90
N ILE A 4 -27.35 -9.63 -37.04
CA ILE A 4 -26.67 -9.34 -35.76
C ILE A 4 -25.54 -8.30 -35.91
N ALA A 5 -24.73 -8.40 -36.97
CA ALA A 5 -23.63 -7.45 -37.21
C ALA A 5 -24.13 -6.03 -37.54
N LYS A 6 -25.26 -5.91 -38.24
CA LYS A 6 -25.91 -4.63 -38.52
C LYS A 6 -26.59 -4.06 -37.27
N ASP A 7 -27.30 -4.90 -36.53
CA ASP A 7 -28.06 -4.50 -35.35
C ASP A 7 -27.12 -4.00 -34.22
N LEU A 8 -25.92 -4.57 -34.13
CA LEU A 8 -24.91 -4.22 -33.11
C LEU A 8 -23.79 -3.30 -33.62
N ASP A 9 -23.93 -2.77 -34.84
CA ASP A 9 -22.93 -1.92 -35.52
C ASP A 9 -21.47 -2.41 -35.35
N MET A 10 -21.23 -3.67 -35.71
CA MET A 10 -19.90 -4.29 -35.57
C MET A 10 -19.52 -5.13 -36.78
N PRO A 11 -18.22 -5.31 -37.06
CA PRO A 11 -17.79 -6.13 -38.18
C PRO A 11 -18.30 -7.58 -38.06
N ARG A 12 -18.82 -8.13 -39.16
CA ARG A 12 -19.30 -9.53 -39.23
C ARG A 12 -18.29 -10.56 -38.70
N ARG A 13 -17.00 -10.30 -38.89
CA ARG A 13 -15.88 -11.09 -38.36
C ARG A 13 -15.92 -11.23 -36.84
N VAL A 14 -16.33 -10.19 -36.11
CA VAL A 14 -16.42 -10.21 -34.64
C VAL A 14 -17.53 -11.15 -34.21
N VAL A 15 -18.74 -10.99 -34.78
CA VAL A 15 -19.88 -11.88 -34.51
C VAL A 15 -19.54 -13.34 -34.80
N GLN A 16 -18.85 -13.61 -35.92
CA GLN A 16 -18.41 -14.97 -36.27
C GLN A 16 -17.38 -15.52 -35.26
N ARG A 17 -16.41 -14.70 -34.82
CA ARG A 17 -15.42 -15.11 -33.83
C ARG A 17 -16.06 -15.43 -32.49
N VAL A 18 -16.94 -14.57 -32.00
CA VAL A 18 -17.67 -14.76 -30.73
C VAL A 18 -18.54 -16.02 -30.79
N LYS A 19 -19.34 -16.21 -31.85
CA LYS A 19 -20.16 -17.42 -32.00
C LYS A 19 -19.32 -18.70 -32.06
N ARG A 20 -18.15 -18.65 -32.71
CA ARG A 20 -17.23 -19.78 -32.75
C ARG A 20 -16.65 -20.08 -31.37
N THR A 21 -16.19 -19.05 -30.65
CA THR A 21 -15.69 -19.21 -29.28
C THR A 21 -16.76 -19.80 -28.36
N TRP A 22 -18.00 -19.33 -28.45
CA TRP A 22 -19.13 -19.92 -27.72
C TRP A 22 -19.35 -21.40 -28.06
N ALA A 23 -19.32 -21.76 -29.35
CA ALA A 23 -19.50 -23.14 -29.77
C ALA A 23 -18.37 -24.09 -29.32
N GLU A 24 -17.14 -23.57 -29.19
CA GLU A 24 -15.96 -24.36 -28.82
C GLU A 24 -15.79 -24.52 -27.31
N ILE A 25 -16.03 -23.46 -26.52
CA ILE A 25 -15.71 -23.43 -25.08
C ILE A 25 -16.90 -23.08 -24.18
N GLY A 26 -18.08 -22.81 -24.74
CA GLY A 26 -19.27 -22.39 -23.97
C GLY A 26 -19.15 -21.00 -23.36
N GLU A 27 -18.14 -20.23 -23.76
CA GLU A 27 -17.79 -18.93 -23.20
C GLU A 27 -17.59 -17.89 -24.32
N VAL A 28 -17.76 -16.61 -23.99
CA VAL A 28 -17.61 -15.52 -24.97
C VAL A 28 -16.14 -15.16 -25.19
N CYS A 29 -15.32 -15.32 -24.16
CA CYS A 29 -13.92 -14.91 -24.14
C CYS A 29 -13.02 -16.12 -23.87
N ARG A 30 -11.97 -16.30 -24.68
CA ARG A 30 -10.90 -17.25 -24.37
C ARG A 30 -10.04 -16.69 -23.23
N ASN A 31 -9.58 -17.58 -22.35
CA ASN A 31 -8.57 -17.22 -21.36
C ASN A 31 -7.34 -16.63 -22.05
N ARG A 32 -6.85 -15.49 -21.53
CA ARG A 32 -5.64 -14.84 -22.06
C ARG A 32 -4.45 -15.77 -21.88
N THR A 33 -3.88 -16.23 -22.99
CA THR A 33 -2.68 -17.10 -22.98
C THR A 33 -1.41 -16.33 -22.62
N HIS A 34 -1.36 -15.04 -22.96
CA HIS A 34 -0.17 -14.21 -22.70
C HIS A 34 -0.22 -13.58 -21.32
N LYS A 35 0.83 -13.84 -20.52
CA LYS A 35 1.14 -13.04 -19.34
C LYS A 35 1.60 -11.65 -19.81
N GLY A 36 1.17 -10.61 -19.11
CA GLY A 36 1.57 -9.22 -19.41
C GLY A 36 3.08 -9.01 -19.27
N ARG A 37 3.52 -7.75 -19.46
CA ARG A 37 4.92 -7.38 -19.29
C ARG A 37 5.44 -7.82 -17.92
N PRO A 38 6.60 -8.50 -17.83
CA PRO A 38 7.17 -8.89 -16.54
C PRO A 38 7.45 -7.66 -15.67
N PRO A 39 7.39 -7.79 -14.34
CA PRO A 39 7.76 -6.71 -13.42
C PRO A 39 9.20 -6.23 -13.67
N MET A 40 9.41 -4.93 -13.55
CA MET A 40 10.75 -4.32 -13.71
C MET A 40 11.68 -4.67 -12.54
N LEU A 41 11.12 -4.82 -11.34
CA LEU A 41 11.87 -5.24 -10.15
C LEU A 41 11.96 -6.77 -10.11
N SER A 42 13.18 -7.28 -9.97
CA SER A 42 13.42 -8.69 -9.74
C SER A 42 12.85 -9.14 -8.39
N ILE A 43 12.74 -10.45 -8.19
CA ILE A 43 12.33 -11.02 -6.91
C ILE A 43 13.30 -10.60 -5.79
N SER A 44 14.61 -10.54 -6.09
CA SER A 44 15.64 -10.11 -5.13
C SER A 44 15.44 -8.67 -4.68
N ASN A 45 15.25 -7.75 -5.63
CA ASN A 45 15.04 -6.33 -5.33
C ASN A 45 13.75 -6.12 -4.53
N THR A 46 12.73 -6.92 -4.85
CA THR A 46 11.45 -6.86 -4.13
C THR A 46 11.63 -7.28 -2.68
N LYS A 47 12.40 -8.35 -2.41
CA LYS A 47 12.73 -8.78 -1.04
C LYS A 47 13.54 -7.73 -0.29
N PHE A 48 14.53 -7.11 -0.94
CA PHE A 48 15.32 -6.04 -0.32
C PHE A 48 14.44 -4.85 0.06
N MET A 49 13.57 -4.39 -0.83
CA MET A 49 12.62 -3.32 -0.56
C MET A 49 11.67 -3.66 0.60
N LEU A 50 11.20 -4.90 0.70
CA LEU A 50 10.38 -5.35 1.83
C LEU A 50 11.16 -5.30 3.15
N ALA A 51 12.42 -5.73 3.16
CA ALA A 51 13.28 -5.67 4.34
C ALA A 51 13.52 -4.21 4.78
N LEU A 52 13.69 -3.27 3.84
CA LEU A 52 13.78 -1.84 4.17
C LEU A 52 12.54 -1.32 4.89
N ILE A 53 11.35 -1.71 4.42
CA ILE A 53 10.08 -1.32 5.04
C ILE A 53 9.90 -1.95 6.42
N GLU A 54 10.32 -3.21 6.58
CA GLU A 54 10.23 -3.90 7.87
C GLU A 54 11.13 -3.24 8.93
N HIS A 55 12.34 -2.81 8.55
CA HIS A 55 13.25 -2.11 9.45
C HIS A 55 12.88 -0.64 9.68
N THR A 56 12.41 0.04 8.64
CA THR A 56 12.09 1.47 8.66
C THR A 56 10.75 1.70 7.98
N PRO A 57 9.61 1.54 8.69
CA PRO A 57 8.29 1.64 8.07
C PRO A 57 7.98 3.05 7.60
N ASP A 58 8.61 4.09 8.15
CA ASP A 58 8.43 5.49 7.76
C ASP A 58 9.35 5.96 6.61
N ILE A 59 10.01 5.03 5.91
CA ILE A 59 10.88 5.33 4.76
C ILE A 59 10.11 5.95 3.59
N TYR A 60 10.66 6.95 2.93
CA TYR A 60 10.06 7.56 1.73
C TYR A 60 10.38 6.77 0.45
N LEU A 61 9.62 7.01 -0.62
CA LEU A 61 9.82 6.29 -1.89
C LEU A 61 11.14 6.62 -2.57
N ASP A 62 11.60 7.87 -2.45
CA ASP A 62 12.88 8.34 -2.95
C ASP A 62 14.05 7.76 -2.16
N GLU A 63 13.92 7.61 -0.85
CA GLU A 63 14.88 6.88 -0.03
C GLU A 63 14.95 5.39 -0.44
N ILE A 64 13.81 4.76 -0.72
CA ILE A 64 13.79 3.38 -1.26
C ILE A 64 14.50 3.33 -2.63
N GLN A 65 14.26 4.31 -3.50
CA GLN A 65 14.94 4.41 -4.80
C GLN A 65 16.45 4.53 -4.63
N GLU A 66 16.92 5.42 -3.76
CA GLU A 66 18.33 5.61 -3.46
C GLU A 66 18.98 4.33 -2.92
N LYS A 67 18.32 3.65 -1.97
CA LYS A 67 18.82 2.38 -1.42
C LYS A 67 18.87 1.27 -2.47
N LEU A 68 17.89 1.20 -3.37
CA LEU A 68 17.90 0.26 -4.48
C LEU A 68 19.03 0.56 -5.48
N PHE A 69 19.28 1.83 -5.76
CA PHE A 69 20.39 2.25 -6.61
C PHE A 69 21.74 1.87 -5.98
N ILE A 70 21.96 2.23 -4.71
CA ILE A 70 23.23 1.96 -4.02
C ILE A 70 23.51 0.45 -3.88
N GLN A 71 22.50 -0.34 -3.51
CA GLN A 71 22.70 -1.75 -3.17
C GLN A 71 22.64 -2.69 -4.39
N HIS A 72 21.83 -2.35 -5.39
CA HIS A 72 21.53 -3.23 -6.52
C HIS A 72 21.87 -2.63 -7.90
N ASP A 73 22.32 -1.37 -7.97
CA ASP A 73 22.60 -0.63 -9.21
C ASP A 73 21.37 -0.54 -10.14
N ILE A 74 20.20 -0.30 -9.54
CA ILE A 74 18.94 -0.21 -10.28
C ILE A 74 18.27 1.13 -10.03
N ASP A 75 18.17 1.92 -11.09
CA ASP A 75 17.35 3.11 -11.10
C ASP A 75 15.90 2.77 -11.48
N VAL A 76 15.01 2.95 -10.51
CA VAL A 76 13.56 2.73 -10.68
C VAL A 76 12.78 3.99 -10.34
N SER A 77 11.82 4.36 -11.19
CA SER A 77 10.95 5.49 -10.87
C SER A 77 10.13 5.27 -9.58
N LEU A 78 9.83 6.34 -8.86
CA LEU A 78 8.95 6.31 -7.68
C LEU A 78 7.59 5.64 -7.96
N ALA A 79 7.05 5.85 -9.16
CA ALA A 79 5.80 5.22 -9.60
C ALA A 79 5.93 3.69 -9.71
N THR A 80 7.09 3.18 -10.11
CA THR A 80 7.36 1.73 -10.15
C THR A 80 7.42 1.13 -8.75
N ILE A 81 8.06 1.84 -7.81
CA ILE A 81 8.11 1.45 -6.39
C ILE A 81 6.69 1.41 -5.82
N SER A 82 5.95 2.51 -5.93
CA SER A 82 4.57 2.64 -5.44
C SER A 82 3.64 1.54 -5.99
N ARG A 83 3.65 1.31 -7.32
CA ARG A 83 2.84 0.23 -7.91
C ARG A 83 3.25 -1.16 -7.43
N THR A 84 4.54 -1.35 -7.16
CA THR A 84 5.04 -2.63 -6.65
C THR A 84 4.60 -2.86 -5.21
N LEU A 85 4.68 -1.85 -4.34
CA LEU A 85 4.16 -1.92 -2.98
C LEU A 85 2.66 -2.21 -2.95
N HIS A 86 1.86 -1.49 -3.76
CA HIS A 86 0.43 -1.76 -3.88
C HIS A 86 0.14 -3.18 -4.37
N ARG A 87 0.90 -3.70 -5.33
CA ARG A 87 0.75 -5.08 -5.81
C ARG A 87 1.06 -6.12 -4.72
N LEU A 88 1.94 -5.77 -3.77
CA LEU A 88 2.28 -6.59 -2.60
C LEU A 88 1.29 -6.40 -1.44
N GLY A 89 0.28 -5.55 -1.58
CA GLY A 89 -0.70 -5.26 -0.53
C GLY A 89 -0.22 -4.27 0.53
N ILE A 90 0.89 -3.57 0.29
CA ILE A 90 1.47 -2.61 1.23
C ILE A 90 0.96 -1.21 0.89
N GLY A 91 0.37 -0.54 1.88
CA GLY A 91 -0.15 0.81 1.77
C GLY A 91 0.52 1.79 2.72
N SER A 92 0.39 3.09 2.46
CA SER A 92 0.81 4.12 3.39
C SER A 92 -0.29 4.37 4.43
N LYS A 93 0.02 4.17 5.70
CA LYS A 93 -0.90 4.33 6.84
C LYS A 93 -0.35 5.37 7.80
N LYS A 94 -1.25 6.07 8.50
CA LYS A 94 -0.87 7.07 9.49
C LYS A 94 -0.24 6.37 10.70
N LEU A 95 0.97 6.78 11.08
CA LEU A 95 1.68 6.22 12.22
C LEU A 95 1.11 6.78 13.52
N SER A 96 0.82 5.89 14.46
CA SER A 96 0.54 6.26 15.85
C SER A 96 1.84 6.15 16.64
N ARG A 97 2.43 7.30 16.99
CA ARG A 97 3.64 7.32 17.80
C ARG A 97 3.27 7.31 19.27
N GLN A 98 3.77 6.32 20.00
CA GLN A 98 3.71 6.34 21.45
C GLN A 98 4.84 7.23 21.98
N ALA A 99 4.57 8.02 23.01
CA ALA A 99 5.62 8.79 23.70
C ALA A 99 6.65 7.81 24.27
N ALA A 100 7.95 8.12 24.14
CA ALA A 100 9.02 7.26 24.66
C ALA A 100 8.94 7.10 26.19
N GLU A 101 8.44 8.11 26.87
CA GLU A 101 8.21 8.14 28.32
C GLU A 101 6.98 7.31 28.76
N ARG A 102 6.20 6.77 27.81
CA ARG A 102 4.99 6.02 28.11
C ARG A 102 5.35 4.69 28.78
N CYS A 103 5.15 4.62 30.10
CA CYS A 103 5.28 3.40 30.89
C CYS A 103 3.89 2.78 31.17
N SER A 104 3.69 1.50 30.83
CA SER A 104 2.42 0.80 31.06
C SER A 104 2.09 0.67 32.55
N ASP A 105 3.09 0.39 33.38
CA ASP A 105 2.92 0.19 34.81
C ASP A 105 2.57 1.50 35.52
N ALA A 106 3.30 2.57 35.24
CA ALA A 106 2.99 3.89 35.80
C ALA A 106 1.56 4.36 35.44
N ARG A 107 1.10 4.07 34.22
CA ARG A 107 -0.29 4.35 33.81
C ARG A 107 -1.30 3.51 34.57
N ARG A 108 -1.02 2.22 34.77
CA ARG A 108 -1.89 1.31 35.51
C ARG A 108 -2.01 1.75 36.98
N ASP A 109 -0.89 2.09 37.60
CA ASP A 109 -0.86 2.52 39.00
C ASP A 109 -1.58 3.86 39.19
N PHE A 110 -1.37 4.82 38.28
CA PHE A 110 -2.12 6.08 38.28
C PHE A 110 -3.63 5.87 38.08
N LEU A 111 -4.04 5.00 37.15
CA LEU A 111 -5.44 4.66 36.93
C LEU A 111 -6.08 4.03 38.19
N MET A 112 -5.37 3.16 38.90
CA MET A 112 -5.86 2.61 40.16
C MET A 112 -5.99 3.68 41.24
N GLN A 113 -5.05 4.61 41.30
CA GLN A 113 -5.06 5.71 42.27
C GLN A 113 -6.25 6.66 42.07
N ILE A 114 -6.55 7.03 40.82
CA ILE A 114 -7.58 8.04 40.52
C ILE A 114 -8.95 7.45 40.17
N GLY A 115 -9.05 6.13 39.97
CA GLY A 115 -10.25 5.48 39.43
C GLY A 115 -11.52 5.62 40.28
N ASN A 116 -11.40 6.00 41.55
CA ASN A 116 -12.53 6.25 42.44
C ASN A 116 -12.93 7.74 42.55
N GLU A 117 -12.19 8.64 41.91
CA GLU A 117 -12.52 10.06 41.88
C GLU A 117 -13.54 10.36 40.76
N PRO A 118 -14.62 11.09 41.07
CA PRO A 118 -15.59 11.49 40.08
C PRO A 118 -15.00 12.55 39.14
N ALA A 119 -15.43 12.53 37.87
CA ALA A 119 -14.84 13.35 36.81
C ALA A 119 -14.89 14.86 37.10
N GLU A 120 -15.90 15.32 37.86
CA GLU A 120 -16.08 16.73 38.22
C GLU A 120 -14.98 17.28 39.16
N ARG A 121 -14.21 16.39 39.81
CA ARG A 121 -13.11 16.78 40.71
C ARG A 121 -11.74 16.77 40.02
N ILE A 122 -11.67 16.35 38.77
CA ILE A 122 -10.42 16.20 38.03
C ILE A 122 -10.21 17.44 37.16
N VAL A 123 -9.16 18.20 37.47
CA VAL A 123 -8.69 19.31 36.64
C VAL A 123 -7.32 18.96 36.09
N CYS A 124 -7.22 18.89 34.77
CA CYS A 124 -5.97 18.59 34.06
C CYS A 124 -5.39 19.88 33.48
N ALA A 125 -4.13 20.17 33.77
CA ALA A 125 -3.35 21.21 33.11
C ALA A 125 -2.12 20.57 32.46
N ASP A 126 -1.82 20.97 31.24
CA ASP A 126 -0.66 20.49 30.48
C ASP A 126 0.00 21.65 29.74
N GLU A 127 1.32 21.60 29.62
CA GLU A 127 2.10 22.61 28.90
C GLU A 127 2.33 22.13 27.45
N SER A 128 1.70 22.81 26.51
CA SER A 128 1.90 22.54 25.08
C SER A 128 3.10 23.32 24.53
N ALA A 129 4.17 22.61 24.17
CA ALA A 129 5.31 23.19 23.46
C ALA A 129 5.13 23.07 21.94
N VAL A 130 5.26 24.17 21.20
CA VAL A 130 5.31 24.18 19.73
C VAL A 130 6.76 24.18 19.28
N ASN A 131 7.26 23.03 18.82
CA ASN A 131 8.59 22.95 18.23
C ASN A 131 8.49 22.79 16.71
N ILE A 132 8.96 23.81 15.99
CA ILE A 132 8.92 23.89 14.53
C ILE A 132 10.00 23.00 13.88
N LEU A 133 11.03 22.63 14.64
CA LEU A 133 12.16 21.81 14.17
C LEU A 133 11.89 20.31 14.27
N THR A 134 10.79 19.90 14.92
CA THR A 134 10.39 18.50 14.98
C THR A 134 9.45 18.14 13.83
N THR A 135 10.02 18.09 12.61
CA THR A 135 9.35 17.50 11.46
C THR A 135 9.26 15.98 11.63
N TYR A 136 8.11 15.52 12.10
CA TYR A 136 7.82 14.09 12.22
C TYR A 136 7.24 13.53 10.92
N ARG A 137 7.68 12.32 10.55
CA ARG A 137 7.02 11.53 9.51
C ARG A 137 5.68 11.03 10.05
N ARG A 138 4.61 11.35 9.33
CA ARG A 138 3.22 11.05 9.78
C ARG A 138 2.71 9.70 9.31
N ASN A 139 3.35 9.14 8.29
CA ASN A 139 2.90 7.92 7.65
C ASN A 139 4.04 6.91 7.58
N GLY A 140 3.66 5.63 7.52
CA GLY A 140 4.56 4.52 7.27
C GLY A 140 3.85 3.41 6.51
N TRP A 141 4.62 2.48 6.00
CA TRP A 141 4.19 1.39 5.13
C TRP A 141 3.77 0.17 5.95
N SER A 142 2.59 -0.37 5.68
CA SER A 142 2.02 -1.54 6.36
C SER A 142 0.85 -2.15 5.57
#